data_AF-L9X705-F1
#
_entry.id   AF-L9X705-F1
#
_cell.length_a   1.000
_cell.length_b   1.000
_cell.length_c   1.000
_cell.angle_alpha   90.00
_cell.angle_beta   90.00
_cell.angle_gamma   90.00
#
_symmetry.space_group_name_H-M   'P 1'
#
loop_
_entity.id
_entity.type
_entity.pdbx_description
1 polymer ?
#
loop_
_entity_poly.entity_id
_entity_poly.type
_entity_poly.pdbx_seq_one_letter_code
_entity_poly.pdbx_strand_id
1 'polypeptide(L)' 'MDCSEDDCDRRACVELHVPWAENRLVCAAHARVLGRRDGVVADPLPDSEDALLEGESRESDEERG' A
#
# COMPACT_ATOMS: atom_id res chain seq x y z
N MET A 1 -0.41 11.12 5.90
CA MET A 1 0.72 10.85 6.80
C MET A 1 1.98 10.79 5.98
N ASP A 2 3.10 11.22 6.56
CA ASP A 2 4.42 11.18 5.92
C ASP A 2 5.14 9.88 6.26
N CYS A 3 6.18 9.54 5.50
CA CYS A 3 6.97 8.35 5.68
C CYS A 3 7.66 8.37 7.05
N SER A 4 7.57 7.27 7.81
CA SER A 4 8.21 7.15 9.12
C SER A 4 9.74 6.95 9.08
N GLU A 5 10.35 6.95 7.89
CA GLU A 5 11.80 6.80 7.75
C GLU A 5 12.48 8.16 7.85
N ASP A 6 13.67 8.20 8.47
CA ASP A 6 14.46 9.42 8.59
C ASP A 6 14.79 10.02 7.22
N ASP A 7 14.81 11.36 7.15
CA ASP A 7 15.13 12.12 5.93
C ASP A 7 14.19 11.83 4.75
N CYS A 8 12.91 11.51 5.02
CA CYS A 8 11.94 11.21 3.98
C CYS A 8 10.62 11.99 4.12
N ASP A 9 10.47 13.07 3.35
CA ASP A 9 9.23 13.87 3.29
C ASP A 9 8.16 13.33 2.33
N ARG A 10 8.27 12.06 1.91
CA ARG A 10 7.27 11.47 1.01
C ARG A 10 6.03 11.05 1.78
N ARG A 11 4.87 11.11 1.13
CA ARG A 11 3.62 10.59 1.69
C ARG A 11 3.73 9.07 1.92
N ALA A 12 3.31 8.62 3.10
CA ALA A 12 3.14 7.21 3.39
C ALA A 12 1.94 6.64 2.63
N CYS A 13 2.13 5.47 2.05
CA CYS A 13 1.11 4.79 1.22
C CYS A 13 1.10 3.27 1.46
N VAL A 14 1.93 2.77 2.37
CA VAL A 14 2.06 1.35 2.71
C VAL A 14 2.25 1.21 4.21
N GLU A 15 1.58 0.25 4.81
CA GLU A 15 1.85 -0.25 6.16
C GLU A 15 2.77 -1.47 6.10
N LEU A 16 3.87 -1.45 6.87
CA LEU A 16 4.75 -2.60 7.05
C LEU A 16 4.30 -3.39 8.26
N HIS A 17 3.95 -4.66 8.04
CA HIS A 17 3.66 -5.61 9.10
C HIS A 17 4.94 -6.25 9.62
N VAL A 18 5.40 -5.76 10.77
CA VAL A 18 6.64 -6.21 11.42
C VAL A 18 6.29 -7.13 12.59
N PRO A 19 6.61 -8.44 12.55
CA PRO A 19 6.14 -9.37 13.58
C PRO A 19 6.84 -9.24 14.94
N TRP A 20 7.92 -8.44 15.02
CA TRP A 20 8.73 -8.24 16.24
C TRP A 20 8.76 -6.79 16.73
N ALA A 21 8.01 -5.89 16.10
CA ALA A 21 7.93 -4.48 16.45
C ALA A 21 6.54 -3.93 16.09
N GLU A 22 6.32 -2.64 16.31
CA GLU A 22 5.11 -1.98 15.83
C GLU A 22 5.13 -1.86 14.30
N ASN A 23 3.93 -1.89 13.70
CA ASN A 23 3.77 -1.65 12.27
C ASN A 23 4.21 -0.22 11.93
N ARG A 24 4.75 -0.02 10.72
CA ARG A 24 5.30 1.27 10.29
C ARG A 24 4.67 1.74 9.00
N LEU A 25 4.37 3.04 8.93
CA LEU A 25 3.81 3.65 7.73
C LEU A 25 4.92 4.27 6.89
N VAL A 26 5.11 3.78 5.67
CA VAL A 26 6.21 4.20 4.81
C VAL A 26 5.73 4.50 3.39
N CYS A 27 6.56 5.21 2.63
CA CYS A 27 6.33 5.40 1.20
C CYS A 27 6.65 4.13 0.40
N ALA A 28 6.12 4.02 -0.82
CA ALA A 28 6.32 2.85 -1.69
C ALA A 28 7.79 2.49 -1.93
N ALA A 29 8.68 3.49 -1.98
CA ALA A 29 10.11 3.27 -2.18
C ALA A 29 10.74 2.55 -0.97
N HIS A 30 10.46 3.02 0.24
CA HIS A 30 10.96 2.39 1.47
C HIS A 30 10.30 1.04 1.72
N ALA A 31 9.00 0.90 1.43
CA ALA A 31 8.32 -0.39 1.52
C ALA A 31 9.03 -1.48 0.70
N ARG A 32 9.41 -1.17 -0.55
CA ARG A 32 10.12 -2.10 -1.43
C ARG A 32 11.47 -2.53 -0.87
N VAL A 33 12.21 -1.60 -0.27
CA VAL A 33 13.55 -1.87 0.28
C VAL A 33 13.43 -2.67 1.57
N LEU A 34 12.61 -2.20 2.51
CA LEU A 34 12.42 -2.79 3.84
C LEU A 34 11.79 -4.18 3.75
N GLY A 35 10.76 -4.37 2.92
CA GLY A 35 10.16 -5.70 2.72
C GLY A 35 11.15 -6.74 2.17
N ARG A 36 12.09 -6.32 1.32
CA ARG A 36 13.15 -7.21 0.81
C ARG A 36 14.27 -7.45 1.82
N ARG A 37 14.69 -6.41 2.55
CA ARG A 37 15.81 -6.47 3.48
C ARG A 37 15.45 -7.22 4.76
N ASP A 38 14.29 -6.92 5.30
CA ASP A 38 13.86 -7.39 6.62
C ASP A 38 12.87 -8.55 6.51
N GLY A 39 12.39 -8.89 5.31
CA GLY A 39 11.45 -9.98 5.09
C GLY A 39 10.04 -9.71 5.65
N VAL A 40 9.68 -8.44 5.81
CA VAL A 40 8.38 -7.99 6.33
C VAL A 40 7.36 -7.81 5.20
N VAL A 41 6.08 -7.96 5.53
CA VAL A 41 4.98 -7.81 4.56
C VAL A 41 4.64 -6.34 4.42
N ALA A 42 4.51 -5.90 3.17
CA ALA A 42 4.12 -4.54 2.80
C ALA A 42 2.68 -4.56 2.31
N ASP A 43 1.77 -3.93 3.07
CA ASP A 43 0.35 -3.84 2.76
C ASP A 43 0.02 -2.41 2.30
N PRO A 44 -0.51 -2.19 1.08
CA PRO A 44 -0.86 -0.86 0.62
C PRO A 44 -1.98 -0.28 1.48
N LEU A 45 -1.94 1.03 1.75
CA LEU A 45 -3.01 1.69 2.48
C LEU A 45 -4.26 1.81 1.57
N PRO A 46 -5.48 1.70 2.12
CA PRO A 46 -6.71 1.77 1.32
C PRO A 46 -6.85 3.10 0.56
N ASP A 47 -6.38 4.21 1.15
CA ASP A 47 -6.35 5.55 0.52
C ASP A 47 -5.40 5.61 -0.70
N SER A 48 -4.48 4.65 -0.81
CA SER A 48 -3.55 4.50 -1.95
C SER A 48 -3.99 3.42 -2.95
N GLU A 49 -4.92 2.54 -2.55
CA GLU A 49 -5.51 1.49 -3.40
C GLU A 49 -6.66 1.99 -4.27
N ASP A 50 -7.32 3.10 -3.89
CA ASP A 50 -8.49 3.64 -4.59
C ASP A 50 -8.22 3.91 -6.09
N ALA A 51 -6.97 4.26 -6.45
CA ALA A 51 -6.55 4.47 -7.84
C ALA A 51 -6.46 3.19 -8.69
N LEU A 52 -6.51 1.99 -8.09
CA LEU A 52 -6.38 0.71 -8.79
C LEU A 52 -7.71 -0.02 -9.00
N LEU A 53 -8.79 0.39 -8.32
CA LEU A 53 -10.07 -0.33 -8.29
C LEU A 53 -11.17 0.29 -9.18
N GLU A 54 -10.91 1.40 -9.89
CA GLU A 54 -11.85 1.98 -10.87
C GLU A 54 -12.03 1.14 -12.16
N GLY A 55 -11.40 -0.05 -12.26
CA GLY A 55 -11.35 -0.85 -13.49
C GLY A 55 -12.36 -2.00 -13.62
N GLU A 56 -13.01 -2.46 -12.55
CA GLU A 56 -13.75 -3.73 -12.57
C GLU A 56 -15.12 -3.62 -11.87
N SER A 57 -15.98 -2.77 -12.41
CA SER A 57 -17.43 -2.92 -12.26
C SER A 57 -18.07 -2.77 -13.64
N ARG A 58 -17.69 -3.66 -14.57
CA ARG A 58 -18.56 -3.97 -15.72
C ARG A 58 -19.65 -4.92 -15.24
N GLU A 59 -20.52 -4.42 -14.37
CA GLU A 59 -21.89 -4.91 -14.30
C GLU A 59 -22.57 -4.43 -15.59
N SER A 60 -22.34 -5.14 -16.69
CA SER A 60 -23.23 -5.05 -17.85
C SER A 60 -24.26 -6.16 -17.70
N ASP A 61 -25.21 -5.85 -16.83
CA ASP A 61 -26.64 -6.09 -16.97
C ASP A 61 -27.02 -6.67 -18.35
N GLU A 62 -27.45 -7.93 -18.34
CA GLU A 62 -28.79 -8.31 -18.75
C GLU A 62 -29.40 -7.54 -19.94
N GLU A 63 -29.22 -8.03 -21.17
CA GLU A 63 -30.25 -8.01 -22.25
C GLU A 63 -29.69 -8.71 -23.49
N ARG A 64 -29.94 -10.01 -23.59
CA ARG A 64 -29.85 -10.72 -24.86
C ARG A 64 -31.20 -11.36 -25.14
N GLY A 65 -32.10 -10.53 -25.68
CA GLY A 65 -33.33 -10.97 -26.35
C GLY A 65 -33.06 -11.82 -27.58
#